data_AF-A0A2T2V5B4-F1
#
_entry.id   AF-A0A2T2V5B4-F1
#
_cell.length_a   1.000
_cell.length_b   1.000
_cell.length_c   1.000
_cell.angle_alpha   90.00
_cell.angle_beta   90.00
_cell.angle_gamma   90.00
#
_symmetry.space_group_name_H-M   'P 1'
#
loop_
_entity.id
_entity.type
_entity.pdbx_description
1 polymer ?
#
loop_
_entity_poly.entity_id
_entity_poly.type
_entity_poly.pdbx_seq_one_letter_code
_entity_poly.pdbx_strand_id
1 'polypeptide(L)'
;MSFPARKIAVHGRPSAVPYQWRHLSSGGTYPVAALPPRRFRFLLKTPALPPPNVPIQILTAGGTIDKLYFDAKSEYEVGEPQIGEILREAGVTADYDVEVVLRKDSLEMTDADRCTLVRRATDAEAQHVLITHGTDTMVLTARALREALAGDGDMPTKTVVLVGSLSPARFKASDAVFNIGFAMAAAQTLSPGVYIAMNGQVFRPEEVRKNAEANRFERAGNASEAATSPEER
;
A
#
# COMPACT_ATOMS: atom_id res chain seq x y z
N MET A 1 11.80 -64.38 11.40
CA MET A 1 13.00 -63.57 11.68
C MET A 1 12.52 -62.18 12.07
N SER A 2 12.74 -61.82 13.34
CA SER A 2 12.18 -60.65 14.03
C SER A 2 13.32 -59.66 14.29
N PHE A 3 13.12 -58.38 13.96
CA PHE A 3 14.05 -57.29 14.27
C PHE A 3 13.46 -56.42 15.40
N PRO A 4 14.24 -56.03 16.43
CA PRO A 4 13.71 -55.34 17.59
C PRO A 4 13.64 -53.81 17.40
N ALA A 5 12.55 -53.21 17.89
CA ALA A 5 12.35 -51.78 18.00
C ALA A 5 13.15 -51.19 19.17
N ARG A 6 13.94 -50.12 18.93
CA ARG A 6 14.54 -49.30 19.98
C ARG A 6 13.62 -48.11 20.30
N LYS A 7 13.17 -48.03 21.55
CA LYS A 7 12.57 -46.84 22.17
C LYS A 7 13.67 -45.83 22.49
N ILE A 8 13.51 -44.58 22.08
CA ILE A 8 14.27 -43.43 22.60
C ILE A 8 13.27 -42.55 23.35
N ALA A 9 13.50 -42.39 24.66
CA ALA A 9 12.73 -41.50 25.51
C ALA A 9 13.19 -40.06 25.31
N VAL A 10 12.26 -39.13 25.11
CA VAL A 10 12.50 -37.69 25.12
C VAL A 10 11.72 -37.10 26.28
N HIS A 11 12.43 -36.71 27.33
CA HIS A 11 11.95 -35.82 28.39
C HIS A 11 12.97 -34.69 28.55
N GLY A 12 12.53 -33.45 28.34
CA GLY A 12 13.33 -32.26 28.60
C GLY A 12 12.64 -31.00 28.10
N ARG A 13 12.04 -30.23 29.02
CA ARG A 13 11.52 -28.88 28.77
C ARG A 13 12.68 -27.91 28.45
N PRO A 14 12.50 -26.87 27.62
CA PRO A 14 13.55 -25.89 27.38
C PRO A 14 13.64 -24.88 28.53
N SER A 15 14.81 -24.79 29.16
CA SER A 15 15.18 -23.73 30.10
C SER A 15 15.83 -22.56 29.36
N ALA A 16 15.36 -21.34 29.66
CA ALA A 16 15.89 -20.08 29.14
C ALA A 16 17.38 -19.88 29.49
N VAL A 17 18.17 -19.44 28.50
CA VAL A 17 19.58 -19.08 28.65
C VAL A 17 19.69 -17.57 28.91
N PRO A 18 20.34 -17.10 29.99
CA PRO A 18 20.61 -15.69 30.18
C PRO A 18 21.95 -15.28 29.53
N TYR A 19 21.92 -14.23 28.70
CA TYR A 19 23.11 -13.57 28.15
C TYR A 19 23.87 -12.82 29.28
N GLN A 20 25.13 -13.18 29.51
CA GLN A 20 26.05 -12.44 30.38
C GLN A 20 26.96 -11.53 29.53
N TRP A 21 27.01 -10.24 29.88
CA TRP A 21 27.99 -9.29 29.34
C TRP A 21 29.31 -9.38 30.13
N ARG A 22 30.43 -9.64 29.44
CA ARG A 22 31.78 -9.56 30.01
C ARG A 22 32.24 -8.10 30.02
N HIS A 23 32.63 -7.61 31.19
CA HIS A 23 33.37 -6.37 31.35
C HIS A 23 34.79 -6.51 30.78
N LEU A 24 35.18 -5.60 29.89
CA LEU A 24 36.58 -5.28 29.58
C LEU A 24 36.92 -3.96 30.27
N SER A 25 37.89 -4.02 31.16
CA SER A 25 38.46 -2.90 31.91
C SER A 25 39.82 -2.53 31.30
N SER A 26 39.95 -1.31 30.76
CA SER A 26 41.25 -0.62 30.68
C SER A 26 41.10 0.89 30.47
N GLY A 27 41.56 1.61 31.49
CA GLY A 27 42.02 3.00 31.58
C GLY A 27 41.92 3.95 30.39
N GLY A 28 41.25 5.07 30.63
CA GLY A 28 41.36 6.32 29.87
C GLY A 28 40.61 7.44 30.59
N THR A 29 41.31 8.28 31.36
CA THR A 29 40.73 9.45 32.02
C THR A 29 40.67 10.61 31.02
N TYR A 30 39.47 10.97 30.56
CA TYR A 30 39.20 12.25 29.91
C TYR A 30 38.47 13.17 30.89
N PRO A 31 38.88 14.43 31.09
CA PRO A 31 38.15 15.35 31.95
C PRO A 31 36.90 15.83 31.20
N VAL A 32 35.72 15.36 31.62
CA VAL A 32 34.44 15.90 31.14
C VAL A 32 34.10 17.11 32.00
N ALA A 33 34.28 18.32 31.45
CA ALA A 33 33.78 19.55 32.05
C ALA A 33 32.24 19.46 32.10
N ALA A 34 31.66 19.58 33.29
CA ALA A 34 30.21 19.58 33.49
C ALA A 34 29.61 20.90 32.98
N LEU A 35 28.93 20.87 31.83
CA LEU A 35 27.98 21.92 31.47
C LEU A 35 26.69 21.76 32.29
N PRO A 36 26.05 22.85 32.75
CA PRO A 36 24.77 22.75 33.45
C PRO A 36 23.67 22.22 32.51
N PRO A 37 22.73 21.40 32.99
CA PRO A 37 21.69 20.85 32.14
C PRO A 37 20.71 21.95 31.70
N ARG A 38 20.84 22.41 30.46
CA ARG A 38 19.77 23.14 29.78
C ARG A 38 18.66 22.14 29.46
N ARG A 39 17.60 22.12 30.27
CA ARG A 39 16.39 21.32 30.02
C ARG A 39 15.67 21.86 28.79
N PHE A 40 16.04 21.40 27.60
CA PHE A 40 15.17 21.44 26.45
C PHE A 40 14.20 20.25 26.54
N ARG A 41 12.99 20.53 27.02
CA ARG A 41 11.90 19.55 26.98
C ARG A 41 11.36 19.54 25.54
N PHE A 42 12.02 18.78 24.66
CA PHE A 42 11.38 18.37 23.41
C PHE A 42 10.20 17.49 23.80
N LEU A 43 9.00 18.05 23.74
CA LEU A 43 7.77 17.27 23.81
C LEU A 43 7.70 16.50 22.48
N LEU A 44 8.43 15.39 22.37
CA LEU A 44 8.19 14.40 21.33
C LEU A 44 6.80 13.84 21.63
N LYS A 45 5.79 14.48 21.03
CA LYS A 45 4.43 13.98 21.00
C LYS A 45 4.51 12.71 20.17
N THR A 46 4.70 11.57 20.82
CA THR A 46 4.56 10.26 20.18
C THR A 46 3.22 10.31 19.47
N PRO A 47 3.14 10.13 18.14
CA PRO A 47 1.85 10.08 17.48
C PRO A 47 1.05 9.00 18.20
N ALA A 48 -0.13 9.37 18.68
CA ALA A 48 -1.03 8.41 19.29
C ALA A 48 -1.25 7.28 18.28
N LEU A 49 -1.19 6.03 18.74
CA LEU A 49 -1.63 4.91 17.91
C LEU A 49 -3.05 5.24 17.42
N PRO A 50 -3.35 5.03 16.13
CA PRO A 50 -4.67 5.33 15.60
C PRO A 50 -5.75 4.65 16.45
N PRO A 51 -6.92 5.28 16.60
CA PRO A 51 -8.01 4.71 17.40
C PRO A 51 -8.33 3.28 16.92
N PRO A 52 -8.77 2.39 17.82
CA PRO A 52 -9.09 1.03 17.44
C PRO A 52 -10.17 1.03 16.34
N ASN A 53 -9.83 0.43 15.21
CA ASN A 53 -10.62 0.22 13.99
C ASN A 53 -11.24 1.48 13.38
N VAL A 54 -10.44 2.19 12.57
CA VAL A 54 -11.03 3.11 11.58
C VAL A 54 -11.46 2.27 10.37
N PRO A 55 -12.76 2.21 10.03
CA PRO A 55 -13.24 1.38 8.93
C PRO A 55 -12.69 1.90 7.59
N ILE A 56 -12.24 0.97 6.75
CA ILE A 56 -11.77 1.23 5.40
C ILE A 56 -12.81 0.72 4.42
N GLN A 57 -13.37 1.60 3.58
CA GLN A 57 -14.17 1.14 2.45
C GLN A 57 -13.23 0.73 1.31
N ILE A 58 -13.35 -0.51 0.86
CA ILE A 58 -12.65 -1.01 -0.31
C ILE A 58 -13.64 -1.04 -1.47
N LEU A 59 -13.32 -0.32 -2.55
CA LEU A 59 -14.10 -0.30 -3.79
C LEU A 59 -13.31 -0.99 -4.88
N THR A 60 -13.89 -1.99 -5.53
CA THR A 60 -13.21 -2.69 -6.62
C THR A 60 -13.75 -2.27 -7.98
N ALA A 61 -12.85 -1.85 -8.87
CA ALA A 61 -13.17 -1.51 -10.25
C ALA A 61 -12.86 -2.63 -11.24
N GLY A 62 -12.22 -3.71 -10.77
CA GLY A 62 -11.63 -4.78 -11.58
C GLY A 62 -10.15 -4.54 -11.85
N GLY A 63 -9.75 -4.68 -13.12
CA GLY A 63 -8.35 -4.64 -13.54
C GLY A 63 -7.56 -5.91 -13.17
N THR A 64 -6.24 -5.83 -13.31
CA THR A 64 -5.31 -6.97 -13.23
C THR A 64 -5.33 -7.71 -11.89
N ILE A 65 -5.75 -7.06 -10.79
CA ILE A 65 -5.91 -7.71 -9.48
C ILE A 65 -7.04 -8.75 -9.52
N ASP A 66 -8.14 -8.47 -10.22
CA ASP A 66 -9.35 -9.30 -10.24
C ASP A 66 -9.46 -10.16 -11.52
N LYS A 67 -8.43 -10.17 -12.36
CA LYS A 67 -8.40 -10.89 -13.64
C LYS A 67 -8.29 -12.40 -13.42
N LEU A 68 -9.30 -13.15 -13.84
CA LEU A 68 -9.26 -14.62 -13.91
C LEU A 68 -8.85 -15.02 -15.33
N TYR A 69 -7.70 -15.69 -15.47
CA TYR A 69 -7.38 -16.39 -16.71
C TYR A 69 -7.93 -17.82 -16.60
N PHE A 70 -9.10 -18.07 -17.17
CA PHE A 70 -9.54 -19.43 -17.47
C PHE A 70 -8.98 -19.82 -18.83
N ASP A 71 -7.83 -20.51 -18.79
CA ASP A 71 -7.18 -21.19 -19.92
C ASP A 71 -6.89 -20.39 -21.21
N ALA A 72 -6.06 -20.98 -22.08
CA ALA A 72 -5.34 -20.28 -23.15
C ALA A 72 -6.20 -19.84 -24.36
N LYS A 73 -7.54 -19.78 -24.23
CA LYS A 73 -8.44 -19.41 -25.32
C LYS A 73 -9.65 -18.54 -24.95
N SER A 74 -9.81 -18.11 -23.70
CA SER A 74 -11.08 -17.51 -23.28
C SER A 74 -11.03 -15.98 -23.14
N GLU A 75 -12.16 -15.35 -23.46
CA GLU A 75 -12.41 -13.90 -23.39
C GLU A 75 -12.13 -13.34 -21.99
N TYR A 76 -11.85 -12.04 -21.90
CA TYR A 76 -11.52 -11.35 -20.65
C TYR A 76 -12.68 -11.43 -19.65
N GLU A 77 -12.57 -12.27 -18.61
CA GLU A 77 -13.56 -12.35 -17.52
C GLU A 77 -12.96 -11.89 -16.18
N VAL A 78 -13.65 -10.94 -15.52
CA VAL A 78 -13.29 -10.43 -14.18
C VAL A 78 -14.02 -11.25 -13.11
N GLY A 79 -13.26 -11.80 -12.16
CA GLY A 79 -13.76 -12.72 -11.13
C GLY A 79 -14.33 -12.07 -9.88
N GLU A 80 -14.50 -12.90 -8.83
CA GLU A 80 -14.71 -12.41 -7.47
C GLU A 80 -13.49 -11.60 -6.99
N PRO A 81 -13.69 -10.50 -6.24
CA PRO A 81 -12.61 -9.62 -5.80
C PRO A 81 -11.52 -10.39 -5.06
N GLN A 82 -10.31 -10.40 -5.61
CA GLN A 82 -9.20 -11.15 -5.00
C GLN A 82 -8.67 -10.47 -3.74
N ILE A 83 -8.94 -9.17 -3.57
CA ILE A 83 -8.48 -8.39 -2.41
C ILE A 83 -9.01 -8.95 -1.08
N GLY A 84 -10.26 -9.41 -1.02
CA GLY A 84 -10.81 -9.95 0.23
C GLY A 84 -10.06 -11.18 0.73
N GLU A 85 -9.71 -12.08 -0.20
CA GLU A 85 -8.90 -13.26 0.09
C GLU A 85 -7.46 -12.89 0.47
N ILE A 86 -6.83 -11.97 -0.27
CA ILE A 86 -5.48 -11.48 0.03
C ILE A 86 -5.39 -10.90 1.45
N LEU A 87 -6.35 -10.06 1.83
CA LEU A 87 -6.38 -9.43 3.16
C LEU A 87 -6.58 -10.47 4.28
N ARG A 88 -7.45 -11.46 4.05
CA ARG A 88 -7.68 -12.58 4.97
C ARG A 88 -6.41 -13.41 5.17
N GLU A 89 -5.71 -13.75 4.09
CA GLU A 89 -4.47 -14.55 4.15
C GLU A 89 -3.30 -13.79 4.76
N ALA A 90 -3.23 -12.49 4.51
CA ALA A 90 -2.24 -11.61 5.14
C ALA A 90 -2.51 -11.35 6.64
N GLY A 91 -3.65 -11.81 7.17
CA GLY A 91 -4.02 -11.63 8.58
C GLY A 91 -4.30 -10.17 8.94
N VAL A 92 -4.86 -9.40 7.99
CA VAL A 92 -5.20 -7.99 8.23
C VAL A 92 -6.32 -7.91 9.27
N THR A 93 -6.08 -7.14 10.34
CA THR A 93 -7.03 -6.96 11.45
C THR A 93 -7.76 -5.62 11.42
N ALA A 94 -7.44 -4.76 10.45
CA ALA A 94 -8.20 -3.52 10.26
C ALA A 94 -9.64 -3.84 9.88
N ASP A 95 -10.57 -2.99 10.30
CA ASP A 95 -11.97 -3.12 9.88
C ASP A 95 -12.10 -2.62 8.44
N TYR A 96 -12.70 -3.44 7.57
CA TYR A 96 -12.90 -3.08 6.18
C TYR A 96 -14.15 -3.74 5.61
N ASP A 97 -14.78 -3.04 4.68
CA ASP A 97 -15.86 -3.57 3.85
C ASP A 97 -15.44 -3.56 2.37
N VAL A 98 -15.80 -4.60 1.63
CA VAL A 98 -15.44 -4.73 0.21
C VAL A 98 -16.70 -4.63 -0.64
N GLU A 99 -16.75 -3.58 -1.45
CA GLU A 99 -17.81 -3.34 -2.41
C GLU A 99 -17.30 -3.50 -3.84
N VAL A 100 -18.00 -4.32 -4.62
CA VAL A 100 -17.75 -4.43 -6.06
C VAL A 100 -18.52 -3.36 -6.81
N VAL A 101 -17.81 -2.31 -7.25
CA VAL A 101 -18.42 -1.20 -8.00
C VAL A 101 -18.43 -1.50 -9.49
N LEU A 102 -17.31 -1.97 -10.03
CA LEU A 102 -17.15 -2.32 -11.45
C LEU A 102 -16.33 -3.59 -11.60
N ARG A 103 -16.41 -4.18 -12.79
CA ARG A 103 -15.65 -5.35 -13.22
C ARG A 103 -15.13 -5.14 -14.64
N LYS A 104 -14.18 -4.21 -14.83
CA LYS A 104 -13.70 -3.81 -16.16
C LYS A 104 -12.18 -3.82 -16.27
N ASP A 105 -11.67 -3.97 -17.49
CA ASP A 105 -10.30 -3.56 -17.82
C ASP A 105 -10.20 -2.03 -17.75
N SER A 106 -9.09 -1.49 -17.26
CA SER A 106 -8.88 -0.04 -17.22
C SER A 106 -8.93 0.61 -18.60
N LEU A 107 -8.53 -0.10 -19.66
CA LEU A 107 -8.58 0.41 -21.03
C LEU A 107 -10.02 0.52 -21.58
N GLU A 108 -10.96 -0.22 -20.99
CA GLU A 108 -12.38 -0.20 -21.35
C GLU A 108 -13.19 0.72 -20.43
N MET A 109 -12.54 1.34 -19.44
CA MET A 109 -13.21 2.22 -18.48
C MET A 109 -13.58 3.57 -19.10
N THR A 110 -14.88 3.87 -19.10
CA THR A 110 -15.43 5.13 -19.61
C THR A 110 -15.46 6.23 -18.54
N ASP A 111 -15.76 7.47 -18.93
CA ASP A 111 -16.00 8.56 -17.96
C ASP A 111 -17.20 8.27 -17.05
N ALA A 112 -18.25 7.62 -17.55
CA ALA A 112 -19.42 7.26 -16.74
C ALA A 112 -19.07 6.23 -15.66
N ASP A 113 -18.19 5.28 -15.98
CA ASP A 113 -17.64 4.32 -15.02
C ASP A 113 -16.83 5.04 -13.93
N ARG A 114 -15.94 5.98 -14.33
CA ARG A 114 -15.19 6.81 -13.39
C ARG A 114 -16.10 7.62 -12.47
N CYS A 115 -17.14 8.26 -13.03
CA CYS A 115 -18.13 8.99 -12.24
C CYS A 115 -18.83 8.09 -11.22
N THR A 116 -19.08 6.82 -11.56
CA THR A 116 -19.64 5.84 -10.63
C THR A 116 -18.68 5.58 -9.47
N LEU A 117 -17.40 5.32 -9.73
CA LEU A 117 -16.38 5.15 -8.69
C LEU A 117 -16.23 6.40 -7.82
N VAL A 118 -16.17 7.59 -8.44
CA VAL A 118 -16.09 8.87 -7.72
C VAL A 118 -17.26 9.00 -6.77
N ARG A 119 -18.48 8.78 -7.26
CA ARG A 119 -19.68 8.85 -6.44
C ARG A 119 -19.63 7.87 -5.27
N ARG A 120 -19.29 6.60 -5.49
CA ARG A 120 -19.20 5.61 -4.41
C ARG A 120 -18.14 5.99 -3.37
N ALA A 121 -16.99 6.51 -3.80
CA ALA A 121 -15.94 6.96 -2.88
C ALA A 121 -16.36 8.19 -2.05
N THR A 122 -17.08 9.13 -2.66
CA THR A 122 -17.58 10.32 -1.97
C THR A 122 -18.73 9.99 -1.01
N ASP A 123 -19.65 9.11 -1.44
CA ASP A 123 -20.84 8.71 -0.67
C ASP A 123 -20.50 7.73 0.47
N ALA A 124 -19.33 7.08 0.45
CA ALA A 124 -18.90 6.17 1.50
C ALA A 124 -18.86 6.86 2.88
N GLU A 125 -19.33 6.21 3.94
CA GLU A 125 -19.27 6.78 5.29
C GLU A 125 -17.84 6.80 5.85
N ALA A 126 -17.03 5.80 5.46
CA ALA A 126 -15.64 5.66 5.82
C ALA A 126 -14.79 6.88 5.40
N GLN A 127 -13.89 7.32 6.27
CA GLN A 127 -12.94 8.40 5.95
C GLN A 127 -11.73 7.89 5.16
N HIS A 128 -11.48 6.58 5.18
CA HIS A 128 -10.44 5.93 4.39
C HIS A 128 -11.08 5.07 3.32
N VAL A 129 -10.71 5.30 2.07
CA VAL A 129 -11.19 4.55 0.92
C VAL A 129 -10.00 3.98 0.17
N LEU A 130 -10.01 2.68 -0.07
CA LEU A 130 -9.05 2.00 -0.93
C LEU A 130 -9.77 1.58 -2.22
N ILE A 131 -9.18 1.86 -3.37
CA ILE A 131 -9.77 1.51 -4.67
C ILE A 131 -8.83 0.59 -5.43
N THR A 132 -9.25 -0.65 -5.70
CA THR A 132 -8.53 -1.52 -6.64
C THR A 132 -8.90 -1.15 -8.07
N HIS A 133 -7.90 -0.95 -8.91
CA HIS A 133 -8.08 -0.42 -10.26
C HIS A 133 -7.02 -0.99 -11.23
N GLY A 134 -7.39 -1.12 -12.52
CA GLY A 134 -6.44 -1.45 -13.58
C GLY A 134 -5.43 -0.32 -13.81
N THR A 135 -4.18 -0.63 -14.20
CA THR A 135 -3.09 0.36 -14.10
C THR A 135 -3.07 1.42 -15.19
N ASP A 136 -3.71 1.18 -16.33
CA ASP A 136 -3.53 2.01 -17.53
C ASP A 136 -4.21 3.38 -17.41
N THR A 137 -5.43 3.41 -16.87
CA THR A 137 -6.23 4.64 -16.72
C THR A 137 -6.39 5.09 -15.27
N MET A 138 -5.71 4.43 -14.31
CA MET A 138 -5.79 4.73 -12.87
C MET A 138 -5.50 6.21 -12.56
N VAL A 139 -4.54 6.83 -13.26
CA VAL A 139 -4.19 8.24 -13.06
C VAL A 139 -5.37 9.16 -13.42
N LEU A 140 -6.17 8.80 -14.44
CA LEU A 140 -7.35 9.57 -14.84
C LEU A 140 -8.43 9.51 -13.75
N THR A 141 -8.69 8.30 -13.22
CA THR A 141 -9.64 8.10 -12.12
C THR A 141 -9.20 8.84 -10.85
N ALA A 142 -7.90 8.81 -10.54
CA ALA A 142 -7.33 9.53 -9.40
C ALA A 142 -7.51 11.06 -9.51
N ARG A 143 -7.37 11.63 -10.72
CA ARG A 143 -7.61 13.05 -10.96
C ARG A 143 -9.08 13.42 -10.80
N ALA A 144 -9.99 12.61 -11.33
CA ALA A 144 -11.43 12.81 -11.18
C ALA A 144 -11.88 12.77 -9.70
N LEU A 145 -11.34 11.83 -8.92
CA LEU A 145 -11.57 11.77 -7.47
C LEU A 145 -11.08 13.02 -6.75
N ARG A 146 -9.87 13.49 -7.09
CA ARG A 146 -9.30 14.70 -6.49
C ARG A 146 -10.16 15.92 -6.78
N GLU A 147 -10.60 16.09 -8.01
CA GLU A 147 -11.48 17.19 -8.41
C GLU A 147 -12.81 17.16 -7.65
N ALA A 148 -13.43 15.98 -7.51
CA ALA A 148 -14.66 15.84 -6.76
C ALA A 148 -14.50 16.08 -5.24
N LEU A 149 -13.37 15.68 -4.65
CA LEU A 149 -13.10 15.85 -3.22
C LEU A 149 -12.56 17.24 -2.85
N ALA A 150 -12.10 18.02 -3.82
CA ALA A 150 -11.61 19.39 -3.58
C ALA A 150 -12.74 20.39 -3.29
N GLY A 151 -13.98 20.13 -3.76
CA GLY A 151 -15.17 20.95 -3.47
C GLY A 151 -15.02 22.46 -3.73
N ASP A 152 -15.96 23.26 -3.21
CA ASP A 152 -15.99 24.73 -3.32
C ASP A 152 -14.96 25.44 -2.41
N GLY A 153 -13.79 24.84 -2.19
CA GLY A 153 -12.69 25.43 -1.43
C GLY A 153 -12.46 24.86 -0.03
N ASP A 154 -13.17 23.79 0.36
CA ASP A 154 -12.94 23.08 1.61
C ASP A 154 -11.77 22.08 1.50
N MET A 155 -11.07 21.86 2.62
CA MET A 155 -10.05 20.83 2.68
C MET A 155 -10.70 19.43 2.59
N PRO A 156 -10.12 18.49 1.84
CA PRO A 156 -10.66 17.13 1.78
C PRO A 156 -10.68 16.52 3.18
N THR A 157 -11.75 15.78 3.48
CA THR A 157 -11.93 15.09 4.76
C THR A 157 -11.57 13.61 4.66
N LYS A 158 -11.58 13.06 3.44
CA LYS A 158 -11.31 11.65 3.15
C LYS A 158 -9.90 11.42 2.62
N THR A 159 -9.33 10.26 2.96
CA THR A 159 -8.11 9.73 2.35
C THR A 159 -8.51 8.64 1.36
N VAL A 160 -8.28 8.87 0.07
CA VAL A 160 -8.56 7.91 -0.99
C VAL A 160 -7.25 7.44 -1.61
N VAL A 161 -7.02 6.13 -1.59
CA VAL A 161 -5.82 5.52 -2.18
C VAL A 161 -6.25 4.59 -3.31
N LEU A 162 -5.69 4.78 -4.49
CA LEU A 162 -5.84 3.87 -5.61
C LEU A 162 -4.64 2.92 -5.65
N VAL A 163 -4.92 1.66 -5.93
CA VAL A 163 -3.92 0.60 -6.04
C VAL A 163 -4.27 -0.32 -7.19
N GLY A 164 -3.25 -0.89 -7.81
CA GLY A 164 -3.39 -1.89 -8.85
C GLY A 164 -2.28 -2.93 -8.76
N SER A 165 -2.16 -3.72 -9.81
CA SER A 165 -1.08 -4.70 -9.94
C SER A 165 -0.61 -4.71 -11.37
N LEU A 166 0.70 -4.76 -11.57
CA LEU A 166 1.32 -4.84 -12.89
C LEU A 166 1.32 -6.29 -13.40
N SER A 167 1.24 -7.25 -12.48
CA SER A 167 1.08 -8.68 -12.74
C SER A 167 -0.23 -9.20 -12.15
N PRO A 168 -0.93 -10.17 -12.76
CA PRO A 168 -2.20 -10.67 -12.21
C PRO A 168 -2.03 -11.31 -10.83
N ALA A 169 -2.98 -11.09 -9.92
CA ALA A 169 -2.84 -11.46 -8.49
C ALA A 169 -2.61 -12.97 -8.26
N ARG A 170 -3.17 -13.83 -9.11
CA ARG A 170 -3.07 -15.30 -8.99
C ARG A 170 -1.71 -15.88 -9.34
N PHE A 171 -0.76 -15.10 -9.87
CA PHE A 171 0.59 -15.59 -10.13
C PHE A 171 1.40 -15.57 -8.83
N LYS A 172 2.17 -16.65 -8.56
CA LYS A 172 3.02 -16.80 -7.35
C LYS A 172 4.02 -15.66 -7.11
N ALA A 173 4.26 -14.80 -8.10
CA ALA A 173 5.14 -13.64 -8.02
C ALA A 173 4.41 -12.32 -8.34
N SER A 174 3.11 -12.24 -8.03
CA SER A 174 2.34 -11.01 -8.24
C SER A 174 2.76 -9.91 -7.27
N ASP A 175 2.83 -8.67 -7.78
CA ASP A 175 3.00 -7.46 -6.98
C ASP A 175 1.72 -7.07 -6.21
N ALA A 176 0.58 -7.73 -6.46
CA ALA A 176 -0.71 -7.42 -5.85
C ALA A 176 -0.68 -7.47 -4.31
N VAL A 177 -0.12 -8.53 -3.72
CA VAL A 177 -0.10 -8.71 -2.26
C VAL A 177 0.67 -7.56 -1.59
N PHE A 178 1.84 -7.24 -2.13
CA PHE A 178 2.65 -6.13 -1.64
C PHE A 178 1.95 -4.78 -1.83
N ASN A 179 1.44 -4.51 -3.03
CA ASN A 179 0.80 -3.24 -3.34
C ASN A 179 -0.45 -3.02 -2.47
N ILE A 180 -1.27 -4.06 -2.25
CA ILE A 180 -2.46 -3.99 -1.38
C ILE A 180 -2.05 -3.71 0.07
N GLY A 181 -1.08 -4.46 0.62
CA GLY A 181 -0.59 -4.21 1.98
C GLY A 181 -0.02 -2.79 2.16
N PHE A 182 0.74 -2.33 1.17
CA PHE A 182 1.29 -0.98 1.13
C PHE A 182 0.18 0.09 1.04
N ALA A 183 -0.83 -0.12 0.20
CA ALA A 183 -1.95 0.80 0.05
C ALA A 183 -2.86 0.85 1.28
N MET A 184 -3.06 -0.28 1.98
CA MET A 184 -3.77 -0.32 3.26
C MET A 184 -3.06 0.52 4.32
N ALA A 185 -1.73 0.46 4.38
CA ALA A 185 -0.94 1.31 5.28
C ALA A 185 -1.00 2.79 4.86
N ALA A 186 -0.90 3.08 3.57
CA ALA A 186 -1.02 4.43 3.04
C ALA A 186 -2.37 5.06 3.36
N ALA A 187 -3.47 4.32 3.19
CA ALA A 187 -4.82 4.80 3.48
C ALA A 187 -4.99 5.22 4.95
N GLN A 188 -4.38 4.48 5.88
CA GLN A 188 -4.48 4.74 7.32
C GLN A 188 -3.54 5.85 7.83
N THR A 189 -2.44 6.11 7.12
CA THR A 189 -1.35 6.97 7.64
C THR A 189 -1.23 8.31 6.94
N LEU A 190 -1.74 8.44 5.72
CA LEU A 190 -1.72 9.70 4.98
C LEU A 190 -2.81 10.65 5.46
N SER A 191 -2.54 11.94 5.35
CA SER A 191 -3.55 12.99 5.52
C SER A 191 -4.61 12.90 4.42
N PRO A 192 -5.83 13.41 4.67
CA PRO A 192 -6.87 13.50 3.65
C PRO A 192 -6.38 14.03 2.30
N GLY A 193 -6.85 13.41 1.22
CA GLY A 193 -6.38 13.61 -0.14
C GLY A 193 -6.50 12.34 -0.99
N VAL A 194 -6.16 12.45 -2.27
CA VAL A 194 -6.18 11.34 -3.22
C VAL A 194 -4.76 10.93 -3.58
N TYR A 195 -4.48 9.63 -3.57
CA TYR A 195 -3.15 9.09 -3.79
C TYR A 195 -3.17 7.85 -4.67
N ILE A 196 -2.04 7.56 -5.32
CA ILE A 196 -1.75 6.28 -5.96
C ILE A 196 -0.62 5.61 -5.19
N ALA A 197 -0.82 4.36 -4.77
CA ALA A 197 0.17 3.56 -4.05
C ALA A 197 0.63 2.38 -4.93
N MET A 198 1.76 2.56 -5.61
CA MET A 198 2.31 1.59 -6.57
C MET A 198 3.85 1.58 -6.51
N ASN A 199 4.47 0.45 -6.83
CA ASN A 199 5.94 0.33 -6.91
C ASN A 199 6.68 0.77 -5.62
N GLY A 200 6.05 0.57 -4.45
CA GLY A 200 6.61 0.97 -3.15
C GLY A 200 6.66 2.49 -2.92
N GLN A 201 5.92 3.28 -3.71
CA GLN A 201 5.88 4.73 -3.62
C GLN A 201 4.42 5.23 -3.58
N VAL A 202 4.22 6.35 -2.88
CA VAL A 202 2.97 7.09 -2.88
C VAL A 202 3.11 8.28 -3.81
N PHE A 203 2.13 8.48 -4.68
CA PHE A 203 2.08 9.57 -5.62
C PHE A 203 0.80 10.39 -5.49
N ARG A 204 0.90 11.68 -5.79
CA ARG A 204 -0.26 12.54 -6.04
C ARG A 204 -0.68 12.46 -7.52
N PRO A 205 -1.98 12.53 -7.85
CA PRO A 205 -2.50 12.37 -9.22
C PRO A 205 -1.89 13.30 -10.30
N GLU A 206 -1.38 14.44 -9.86
CA GLU A 206 -0.82 15.56 -10.63
C GLU A 206 0.66 15.37 -10.91
N GLU A 207 1.35 14.60 -10.07
CA GLU A 207 2.80 14.42 -10.11
C GLU A 207 3.19 13.05 -10.67
N VAL A 208 2.25 12.29 -11.24
CA VAL A 208 2.47 10.88 -11.63
C VAL A 208 1.96 10.56 -13.03
N ARG A 209 2.64 9.61 -13.68
CA ARG A 209 2.18 8.95 -14.90
C ARG A 209 2.46 7.46 -14.87
N LYS A 210 1.66 6.70 -15.63
CA LYS A 210 1.98 5.31 -15.99
C LYS A 210 3.01 5.34 -17.12
N ASN A 211 4.17 4.74 -16.91
CA ASN A 211 5.14 4.45 -17.95
C ASN A 211 4.88 3.02 -18.44
N ALA A 212 4.32 2.89 -19.65
CA ALA A 212 4.00 1.60 -20.25
C ALA A 212 5.26 0.82 -20.66
N GLU A 213 6.26 1.49 -21.23
CA GLU A 213 7.51 0.87 -21.69
C GLU A 213 8.30 0.24 -20.54
N ALA A 214 8.39 0.96 -19.41
CA ALA A 214 9.09 0.48 -18.23
C ALA A 214 8.18 -0.22 -17.21
N ASN A 215 6.91 -0.42 -17.57
CA ASN A 215 5.86 -1.03 -16.78
C ASN A 215 5.84 -0.58 -15.30
N ARG A 216 5.81 0.73 -15.04
CA ARG A 216 5.80 1.29 -13.68
C ARG A 216 5.05 2.61 -13.59
N PHE A 217 4.75 3.04 -12.37
CA PHE A 217 4.41 4.41 -12.07
C PHE A 217 5.69 5.21 -11.77
N GLU A 218 5.76 6.42 -12.28
CA GLU A 218 6.89 7.32 -12.02
C GLU A 218 6.42 8.77 -11.94
N ARG A 219 7.24 9.61 -11.31
CA ARG A 219 6.94 11.03 -11.24
C ARG A 219 6.94 11.62 -12.64
N ALA A 220 5.90 12.37 -12.98
CA ALA A 220 5.91 13.19 -14.18
C ALA A 220 7.03 14.22 -14.01
N GLY A 221 8.14 14.06 -14.74
CA GLY A 221 9.25 15.00 -14.66
C GLY A 221 8.76 16.42 -14.94
N ASN A 222 9.26 17.39 -14.19
CA ASN A 222 9.09 18.78 -14.57
C ASN A 222 9.72 18.93 -15.97
N ALA A 223 9.00 19.53 -16.91
CA ALA A 223 9.50 19.81 -18.25
C ALA A 223 10.74 20.74 -18.29
N SER A 224 11.34 21.08 -17.14
CA SER A 224 12.51 21.95 -17.00
C SER A 224 13.86 21.23 -16.96
N GLU A 225 13.92 19.89 -16.86
CA GLU A 225 15.22 19.16 -16.79
C GLU A 225 15.65 18.49 -18.10
N ALA A 226 14.80 18.47 -19.14
CA ALA A 226 15.16 17.90 -20.44
C ALA A 226 15.92 18.86 -21.39
N ALA A 227 16.26 20.07 -20.92
CA ALA A 227 16.90 21.12 -21.73
C ALA A 227 18.35 21.45 -21.33
N THR A 228 19.07 20.49 -20.73
CA THR A 228 20.54 20.59 -20.62
C THR A 228 21.19 19.41 -21.32
N SER A 229 21.20 19.50 -22.65
CA SER A 229 22.25 18.91 -23.49
C SER A 229 23.62 19.42 -23.04
N PRO A 230 24.68 18.63 -23.20
CA PRO A 230 25.63 19.02 -24.25
C PRO A 230 25.95 17.89 -25.22
N GLU A 231 25.66 18.19 -26.50
CA GLU A 231 26.49 17.87 -27.66
C GLU A 231 27.96 18.28 -27.42
N GLU A 232 28.86 17.67 -28.18
CA GLU A 232 30.32 17.85 -28.24
C GLU A 232 31.19 17.01 -27.29
N ARG A 233 31.55 15.81 -27.77
CA ARG A 233 32.94 15.49 -28.18
C ARG A 233 33.00 14.27 -29.07
#